data_AF-A0A7Z7W1S5-F1
#
_entry.id   AF-A0A7Z7W1S5-F1
#
_cell.length_a   1.000
_cell.length_b   1.000
_cell.length_c   1.000
_cell.angle_alpha   90.00
_cell.angle_beta   90.00
_cell.angle_gamma   90.00
#
_symmetry.space_group_name_H-M   'P 1'
#
loop_
_entity.id
_entity.type
_entity.pdbx_description
1 polymer ?
#
loop_
_entity_poly.entity_id
_entity_poly.type
_entity_poly.pdbx_seq_one_letter_code
_entity_poly.pdbx_strand_id
1 'polypeptide(L)'
;MKKIVKSSVVTSIALLLLSNTVDAAQHITPVSEKKVDDKITLYKTTATSDSDKLKISQILTFNFIKDKSYDKDTLILKAAGNIYSGYTKPNPKDTISSQFYWGSKYNISINSDSNDSVNVVDYAPKNQNEEFQVQQTVGYSYGGDINISNGLSGGGNGSKSFSETINYKQESYRTSLDKRTNFKKIGWDVEAHKIMNNGWGPYGRDSYHSTYGNEMFLGSRQSNLNAGQNFLEYHKMPVLSRGNFNPEFIGVLSRKQNAAKKSKITVTYQREMDRYTNFWNQLHWIGNNYKDENRATHTSIYEVDWENHTVKLIDTQSKEKNPMS
;
A
#
# COMPACT_ATOMS: atom_id res chain seq x y z
N MET A 1 -33.78 31.58 -22.13
CA MET A 1 -32.85 31.10 -21.10
C MET A 1 -33.34 29.78 -20.53
N LYS A 2 -32.66 28.67 -20.84
CA LYS A 2 -32.75 27.41 -20.08
C LYS A 2 -31.36 26.78 -20.11
N LYS A 3 -30.66 26.82 -18.96
CA LYS A 3 -29.35 26.17 -18.78
C LYS A 3 -29.59 24.66 -18.69
N ILE A 4 -29.08 23.91 -19.65
CA ILE A 4 -28.99 22.45 -19.58
C ILE A 4 -27.77 22.13 -18.73
N VAL A 5 -28.00 21.64 -17.51
CA VAL A 5 -26.96 21.10 -16.64
C VAL A 5 -26.61 19.70 -17.17
N LYS A 6 -25.43 19.56 -17.78
CA LYS A 6 -24.86 18.24 -18.10
C LYS A 6 -24.36 17.61 -16.80
N SER A 7 -25.13 16.67 -16.28
CA SER A 7 -24.69 15.74 -15.23
C SER A 7 -23.59 14.85 -15.80
N SER A 8 -22.38 14.97 -15.26
CA SER A 8 -21.28 14.03 -15.49
C SER A 8 -21.49 12.81 -14.60
N VAL A 9 -21.76 11.67 -15.22
CA VAL A 9 -21.83 10.36 -14.55
C VAL A 9 -20.44 10.03 -14.00
N VAL A 10 -20.29 10.10 -12.69
CA VAL A 10 -19.13 9.55 -11.98
C VAL A 10 -19.33 8.04 -11.97
N THR A 11 -18.57 7.32 -12.80
CA THR A 11 -18.57 5.86 -12.80
C THR A 11 -17.88 5.38 -11.52
N SER A 12 -18.66 5.26 -10.45
CA SER A 12 -18.23 4.62 -9.22
C SER A 12 -18.11 3.12 -9.49
N ILE A 13 -16.88 2.62 -9.57
CA ILE A 13 -16.64 1.17 -9.66
C ILE A 13 -17.04 0.59 -8.30
N ALA A 14 -18.18 -0.10 -8.28
CA ALA A 14 -18.58 -0.94 -7.15
C ALA A 14 -17.67 -2.16 -7.11
N LEU A 15 -16.92 -2.33 -6.03
CA LEU A 15 -16.17 -3.56 -5.75
C LEU A 15 -17.18 -4.64 -5.33
N LEU A 16 -17.43 -5.61 -6.20
CA LEU A 16 -18.18 -6.82 -5.85
C LEU A 16 -17.35 -7.67 -4.88
N LEU A 17 -17.78 -7.69 -3.61
CA LEU A 17 -17.38 -8.70 -2.64
C LEU A 17 -18.13 -9.99 -2.99
N LEU A 18 -17.47 -10.89 -3.73
CA LEU A 18 -17.91 -12.27 -3.86
C LEU A 18 -16.80 -13.18 -3.33
N SER A 19 -17.11 -13.81 -2.19
CA SER A 19 -16.38 -14.93 -1.63
C SER A 19 -16.55 -16.15 -2.54
N ASN A 20 -15.51 -16.51 -3.27
CA ASN A 20 -15.26 -17.85 -3.77
C ASN A 20 -13.75 -18.07 -3.67
N THR A 21 -13.32 -19.23 -3.15
CA THR A 21 -11.93 -19.67 -3.22
C THR A 21 -11.58 -19.92 -4.68
N VAL A 22 -10.93 -18.95 -5.31
CA VAL A 22 -10.41 -19.03 -6.68
C VAL A 22 -8.90 -19.08 -6.55
N ASP A 23 -8.26 -19.97 -7.32
CA ASP A 23 -6.81 -19.96 -7.53
C ASP A 23 -6.31 -18.52 -7.77
N ALA A 24 -5.12 -18.17 -7.25
CA ALA A 24 -4.55 -16.82 -7.34
C ALA A 24 -4.82 -16.19 -8.72
N ALA A 25 -5.64 -15.13 -8.74
CA ALA A 25 -6.22 -14.55 -9.94
C ALA A 25 -5.20 -13.62 -10.61
N GLN A 26 -4.22 -14.24 -11.26
CA GLN A 26 -3.31 -13.54 -12.14
C GLN A 26 -4.03 -13.16 -13.43
N HIS A 27 -4.09 -11.86 -13.72
CA HIS A 27 -4.74 -11.38 -14.91
C HIS A 27 -4.03 -10.12 -15.44
N ILE A 28 -3.88 -10.02 -16.76
CA ILE A 28 -3.31 -8.85 -17.42
C ILE A 28 -4.31 -8.42 -18.49
N THR A 29 -4.82 -7.20 -18.40
CA THR A 29 -5.74 -6.66 -19.41
C THR A 29 -5.02 -6.44 -20.74
N PRO A 30 -5.72 -6.47 -21.88
CA PRO A 30 -5.15 -5.97 -23.13
C PRO A 30 -4.79 -4.48 -22.99
N VAL A 31 -3.85 -4.04 -23.83
CA VAL A 31 -3.42 -2.63 -23.87
C VAL A 31 -4.58 -1.76 -24.35
N SER A 32 -4.89 -0.71 -23.59
CA SER A 32 -5.80 0.35 -24.01
C SER A 32 -5.00 1.57 -24.44
N GLU A 33 -5.05 1.89 -25.74
CA GLU A 33 -4.44 3.09 -26.29
C GLU A 33 -5.41 4.28 -26.19
N LYS A 34 -4.90 5.43 -25.77
CA LYS A 34 -5.63 6.70 -25.75
C LYS A 34 -4.70 7.84 -26.17
N LYS A 35 -5.11 8.60 -27.17
CA LYS A 35 -4.49 9.90 -27.48
C LYS A 35 -4.87 10.90 -26.39
N VAL A 36 -3.87 11.41 -25.68
CA VAL A 36 -4.05 12.47 -24.67
C VAL A 36 -4.16 13.81 -25.36
N ASP A 37 -3.26 14.04 -26.33
CA ASP A 37 -3.28 15.14 -27.29
C ASP A 37 -2.54 14.74 -28.60
N ASP A 38 -2.16 15.71 -29.43
CA ASP A 38 -1.47 15.47 -30.71
C ASP A 38 -0.04 14.90 -30.56
N LYS A 39 0.55 15.04 -29.38
CA LYS A 39 1.95 14.72 -29.10
C LYS A 39 2.11 13.59 -28.09
N ILE A 40 1.14 13.40 -27.21
CA ILE A 40 1.17 12.43 -26.11
C ILE A 40 0.15 11.32 -26.36
N THR A 41 0.64 10.08 -26.38
CA THR A 41 -0.17 8.86 -26.40
C THR A 41 0.02 8.08 -25.10
N LEU A 42 -1.09 7.67 -24.49
CA LEU A 42 -1.14 6.78 -23.35
C LEU A 42 -1.39 5.35 -23.82
N TYR A 43 -0.62 4.41 -23.30
CA TYR A 43 -0.88 2.98 -23.39
C TYR A 43 -1.04 2.44 -21.97
N LYS A 44 -2.24 1.95 -21.67
CA LYS A 44 -2.60 1.51 -20.32
C LYS A 44 -2.81 0.01 -20.27
N THR A 45 -2.18 -0.64 -19.30
CA THR A 45 -2.39 -2.04 -18.95
C THR A 45 -2.56 -2.19 -17.45
N THR A 46 -3.54 -2.99 -17.00
CA THR A 46 -3.70 -3.34 -15.60
C THR A 46 -3.34 -4.81 -15.40
N ALA A 47 -2.44 -5.07 -14.46
CA ALA A 47 -2.05 -6.42 -14.05
C ALA A 47 -2.47 -6.67 -12.60
N THR A 48 -3.01 -7.86 -12.33
CA THR A 48 -3.33 -8.33 -10.99
C THR A 48 -2.50 -9.55 -10.64
N SER A 49 -2.09 -9.65 -9.38
CA SER A 49 -1.43 -10.81 -8.78
C SER A 49 -1.77 -10.84 -7.30
N ASP A 50 -2.08 -12.01 -6.77
CA ASP A 50 -2.42 -12.16 -5.36
C ASP A 50 -1.87 -13.44 -4.75
N SER A 51 -1.95 -13.48 -3.42
CA SER A 51 -1.78 -14.67 -2.63
C SER A 51 -2.99 -14.82 -1.72
N ASP A 52 -3.90 -15.73 -2.08
CA ASP A 52 -5.09 -16.01 -1.25
C ASP A 52 -4.70 -16.44 0.17
N LYS A 53 -3.66 -17.28 0.31
CA LYS A 53 -3.15 -17.70 1.64
C LYS A 53 -2.72 -16.52 2.50
N LEU A 54 -1.99 -15.56 1.92
CA LEU A 54 -1.50 -14.41 2.67
C LEU A 54 -2.53 -13.28 2.74
N LYS A 55 -3.61 -13.33 1.97
CA LYS A 55 -4.59 -12.25 1.80
C LYS A 55 -3.90 -10.93 1.40
N ILE A 56 -3.03 -11.03 0.39
CA ILE A 56 -2.33 -9.89 -0.21
C ILE A 56 -2.65 -9.89 -1.71
N SER A 57 -3.14 -8.77 -2.24
CA SER A 57 -3.38 -8.59 -3.67
C SER A 57 -2.75 -7.30 -4.18
N GLN A 58 -2.18 -7.37 -5.37
CA GLN A 58 -1.61 -6.26 -6.11
C GLN A 58 -2.51 -5.96 -7.31
N ILE A 59 -2.89 -4.70 -7.45
CA ILE A 59 -3.56 -4.16 -8.63
C ILE A 59 -2.63 -3.09 -9.20
N LEU A 60 -1.91 -3.44 -10.25
CA LEU A 60 -0.86 -2.61 -10.83
C LEU A 60 -1.37 -2.00 -12.12
N THR A 61 -1.36 -0.67 -12.19
CA THR A 61 -1.72 0.05 -13.41
C THR A 61 -0.47 0.63 -14.05
N PHE A 62 -0.08 0.05 -15.18
CA PHE A 62 1.03 0.49 -16.00
C PHE A 62 0.51 1.52 -17.01
N ASN A 63 0.81 2.80 -16.77
CA ASN A 63 0.50 3.87 -17.71
C ASN A 63 1.78 4.26 -18.47
N PHE A 64 1.98 3.69 -19.65
CA PHE A 64 3.08 4.08 -20.52
C PHE A 64 2.72 5.34 -21.29
N ILE A 65 3.61 6.32 -21.27
CA ILE A 65 3.46 7.60 -21.92
C ILE A 65 4.53 7.71 -23.01
N LYS A 66 4.05 7.91 -24.24
CA LYS A 66 4.87 8.24 -25.40
C LYS A 66 4.63 9.69 -25.79
N ASP A 67 5.67 10.51 -25.71
CA ASP A 67 5.65 11.92 -26.08
C ASP A 67 6.60 12.14 -27.27
N LYS A 68 6.09 12.70 -28.37
CA LYS A 68 6.88 13.01 -29.58
C LYS A 68 8.00 14.02 -29.33
N SER A 69 7.96 14.75 -28.22
CA SER A 69 8.95 15.78 -27.89
C SER A 69 10.00 15.36 -26.88
N TYR A 70 9.90 14.14 -26.36
CA TYR A 70 10.80 13.62 -25.35
C TYR A 70 11.49 12.35 -25.85
N ASP A 71 12.80 12.26 -25.65
CA ASP A 71 13.65 11.14 -26.13
C ASP A 71 13.58 9.90 -25.22
N LYS A 72 12.68 9.91 -24.23
CA LYS A 72 12.45 8.80 -23.30
C LYS A 72 10.98 8.45 -23.21
N ASP A 73 10.74 7.17 -22.98
CA ASP A 73 9.43 6.68 -22.56
C ASP A 73 9.28 6.90 -21.06
N THR A 74 8.07 7.24 -20.63
CA THR A 74 7.75 7.40 -19.20
C THR A 74 6.71 6.37 -18.80
N LEU A 75 6.95 5.65 -17.71
CA LEU A 75 6.00 4.74 -17.09
C LEU A 75 5.55 5.34 -15.76
N ILE A 76 4.27 5.67 -15.65
CA ILE A 76 3.62 6.02 -14.39
C ILE A 76 2.93 4.75 -13.86
N LEU A 77 3.61 4.06 -12.94
CA LEU A 77 3.14 2.81 -12.37
C LEU A 77 2.40 3.07 -11.05
N LYS A 78 1.08 2.86 -11.05
CA LYS A 78 0.28 2.87 -9.82
C LYS A 78 0.23 1.48 -9.22
N ALA A 79 0.66 1.35 -7.97
CA ALA A 79 0.56 0.15 -7.16
C ALA A 79 -0.60 0.32 -6.17
N ALA A 80 -1.70 -0.41 -6.42
CA ALA A 80 -2.88 -0.46 -5.56
C ALA A 80 -3.18 -1.90 -5.11
N GLY A 81 -4.29 -2.11 -4.40
CA GLY A 81 -4.75 -3.45 -4.00
C GLY A 81 -5.00 -3.55 -2.50
N ASN A 82 -4.60 -4.66 -1.90
CA ASN A 82 -4.90 -4.98 -0.52
C ASN A 82 -3.75 -5.71 0.20
N ILE A 83 -3.53 -5.37 1.45
CA ILE A 83 -2.67 -6.11 2.37
C ILE A 83 -3.46 -6.33 3.67
N TYR A 84 -3.89 -7.58 3.95
CA TYR A 84 -4.45 -7.93 5.24
C TYR A 84 -3.44 -7.71 6.36
N SER A 85 -3.89 -7.22 7.52
CA SER A 85 -3.04 -6.96 8.69
C SER A 85 -2.37 -8.19 9.28
N GLY A 86 -2.90 -9.39 9.00
CA GLY A 86 -2.46 -10.63 9.66
C GLY A 86 -2.94 -10.73 11.10
N TYR A 87 -3.91 -9.89 11.50
CA TYR A 87 -4.45 -9.90 12.86
C TYR A 87 -4.98 -11.27 13.25
N THR A 88 -4.66 -11.68 14.48
CA THR A 88 -5.20 -12.90 15.09
C THR A 88 -6.01 -12.52 16.31
N LYS A 89 -7.22 -13.06 16.46
CA LYS A 89 -8.03 -12.72 17.64
C LYS A 89 -7.47 -13.47 18.86
N PRO A 90 -7.28 -12.81 20.02
CA PRO A 90 -6.87 -13.50 21.24
C PRO A 90 -7.93 -14.52 21.66
N ASN A 91 -7.51 -15.64 22.26
CA ASN A 91 -8.41 -16.66 22.75
C ASN A 91 -9.05 -16.17 24.07
N PRO A 92 -10.38 -15.99 24.14
CA PRO A 92 -11.04 -15.43 25.33
C PRO A 92 -10.93 -16.33 26.58
N LYS A 93 -10.48 -17.58 26.43
CA LYS A 93 -10.26 -18.53 27.54
C LYS A 93 -8.89 -18.39 28.19
N ASP A 94 -7.98 -17.61 27.63
CA ASP A 94 -6.65 -17.38 28.18
C ASP A 94 -6.76 -16.59 29.50
N THR A 95 -6.24 -17.13 30.60
CA THR A 95 -6.52 -16.62 31.96
C THR A 95 -5.45 -15.67 32.50
N ILE A 96 -4.18 -16.11 32.55
CA ILE A 96 -3.08 -15.39 33.21
C ILE A 96 -2.39 -14.40 32.25
N SER A 97 -2.16 -14.85 31.02
CA SER A 97 -1.62 -14.06 29.93
C SER A 97 -2.32 -14.43 28.63
N SER A 98 -2.40 -13.49 27.71
CA SER A 98 -2.88 -13.72 26.36
C SER A 98 -2.11 -12.84 25.39
N GLN A 99 -2.30 -13.09 24.10
CA GLN A 99 -1.58 -12.41 23.04
C GLN A 99 -2.36 -12.38 21.73
N PHE A 100 -1.95 -11.47 20.84
CA PHE A 100 -2.37 -11.47 19.46
C PHE A 100 -1.30 -10.87 18.54
N TYR A 101 -1.33 -11.27 17.27
CA TYR A 101 -0.63 -10.58 16.20
C TYR A 101 -1.48 -9.43 15.65
N TRP A 102 -0.84 -8.35 15.24
CA TRP A 102 -1.49 -7.21 14.60
C TRP A 102 -0.56 -6.56 13.57
N GLY A 103 -1.14 -5.90 12.55
CA GLY A 103 -0.37 -5.32 11.45
C GLY A 103 0.31 -4.01 11.88
N SER A 104 1.58 -4.06 12.26
CA SER A 104 2.29 -2.92 12.83
C SER A 104 2.92 -2.01 11.79
N LYS A 105 3.32 -2.58 10.64
CA LYS A 105 3.94 -1.85 9.54
C LYS A 105 3.68 -2.52 8.20
N TYR A 106 3.47 -1.72 7.17
CA TYR A 106 3.34 -2.17 5.78
C TYR A 106 4.49 -1.61 4.94
N ASN A 107 5.04 -2.42 4.06
CA ASN A 107 6.06 -1.98 3.10
C ASN A 107 5.61 -2.28 1.68
N ILE A 108 5.66 -1.26 0.83
CA ILE A 108 5.40 -1.36 -0.61
C ILE A 108 6.69 -0.92 -1.30
N SER A 109 7.21 -1.70 -2.24
CA SER A 109 8.35 -1.27 -3.03
C SER A 109 8.26 -1.67 -4.49
N ILE A 110 8.82 -0.82 -5.33
CA ILE A 110 8.95 -1.00 -6.77
C ILE A 110 10.43 -0.86 -7.09
N ASN A 111 11.01 -1.83 -7.78
CA ASN A 111 12.37 -1.73 -8.30
C ASN A 111 12.46 -2.13 -9.77
N SER A 112 13.39 -1.48 -10.47
CA SER A 112 13.72 -1.75 -11.86
C SER A 112 15.06 -2.48 -11.94
N ASP A 113 15.06 -3.60 -12.65
CA ASP A 113 16.23 -4.44 -12.87
C ASP A 113 16.40 -4.75 -14.37
N SER A 114 17.54 -5.37 -14.70
CA SER A 114 17.84 -5.89 -16.05
C SER A 114 17.91 -4.84 -17.17
N ASN A 115 17.93 -3.53 -16.85
CA ASN A 115 18.17 -2.45 -17.80
C ASN A 115 18.66 -1.17 -17.10
N ASP A 116 19.92 -0.79 -17.35
CA ASP A 116 20.52 0.40 -16.73
C ASP A 116 19.92 1.72 -17.23
N SER A 117 19.28 1.70 -18.40
CA SER A 117 18.64 2.89 -18.98
C SER A 117 17.26 3.19 -18.39
N VAL A 118 16.71 2.31 -17.55
CA VAL A 118 15.45 2.53 -16.83
C VAL A 118 15.72 3.09 -15.44
N ASN A 119 15.28 4.30 -15.14
CA ASN A 119 15.52 4.94 -13.84
C ASN A 119 14.22 5.45 -13.22
N VAL A 120 14.11 5.33 -11.90
CA VAL A 120 13.12 6.05 -11.11
C VAL A 120 13.44 7.54 -11.19
N VAL A 121 12.49 8.34 -11.66
CA VAL A 121 12.64 9.79 -11.83
C VAL A 121 11.74 10.59 -10.90
N ASP A 122 10.62 10.01 -10.49
CA ASP A 122 9.68 10.63 -9.56
C ASP A 122 8.82 9.55 -8.88
N TYR A 123 8.08 9.90 -7.82
CA TYR A 123 7.21 9.01 -7.07
C TYR A 123 6.25 9.78 -6.15
N ALA A 124 5.13 9.17 -5.80
CA ALA A 124 4.14 9.72 -4.88
C ALA A 124 3.64 8.67 -3.86
N PRO A 125 3.56 9.01 -2.55
CA PRO A 125 3.95 10.29 -1.95
C PRO A 125 5.47 10.52 -1.90
N LYS A 126 5.88 11.79 -2.00
CA LYS A 126 7.29 12.21 -1.91
C LYS A 126 7.80 12.35 -0.48
N ASN A 127 6.96 12.88 0.40
CA ASN A 127 7.35 13.26 1.75
C ASN A 127 6.68 12.36 2.78
N GLN A 128 7.24 12.38 4.00
CA GLN A 128 6.57 11.79 5.15
C GLN A 128 5.17 12.42 5.31
N ASN A 129 4.16 11.59 5.56
CA ASN A 129 2.79 12.04 5.75
C ASN A 129 2.12 11.23 6.88
N GLU A 130 1.55 11.93 7.86
CA GLU A 130 0.80 11.37 9.00
C GLU A 130 -0.69 11.78 9.02
N GLU A 131 -1.18 12.36 7.93
CA GLU A 131 -2.60 12.64 7.73
C GLU A 131 -3.38 11.32 7.67
N PHE A 132 -4.59 11.31 8.23
CA PHE A 132 -5.43 10.11 8.26
C PHE A 132 -5.81 9.60 6.88
N GLN A 133 -5.78 10.48 5.88
CA GLN A 133 -6.00 10.14 4.48
C GLN A 133 -5.02 10.91 3.61
N VAL A 134 -4.31 10.21 2.74
CA VAL A 134 -3.38 10.80 1.78
C VAL A 134 -4.05 10.88 0.43
N GLN A 135 -4.06 12.08 -0.15
CA GLN A 135 -4.63 12.34 -1.47
C GLN A 135 -3.67 13.19 -2.28
N GLN A 136 -3.21 12.67 -3.41
CA GLN A 136 -2.35 13.40 -4.34
C GLN A 136 -2.68 13.05 -5.79
N THR A 137 -2.38 13.99 -6.68
CA THR A 137 -2.46 13.79 -8.12
C THR A 137 -1.07 13.99 -8.74
N VAL A 138 -0.60 12.99 -9.47
CA VAL A 138 0.62 13.01 -10.29
C VAL A 138 0.22 13.34 -11.73
N GLY A 139 0.74 14.44 -12.26
CA GLY A 139 0.54 14.88 -13.63
C GLY A 139 1.77 14.69 -14.50
N TYR A 140 1.56 14.31 -15.75
CA TYR A 140 2.56 14.32 -16.82
C TYR A 140 2.29 15.48 -17.76
N SER A 141 3.32 16.26 -18.07
CA SER A 141 3.27 17.38 -19.01
C SER A 141 4.25 17.18 -20.16
N TYR A 142 4.01 17.91 -21.25
CA TYR A 142 4.84 17.94 -22.44
C TYR A 142 6.33 18.10 -22.11
N GLY A 143 7.19 17.28 -22.71
CA GLY A 143 8.63 17.31 -22.49
C GLY A 143 9.14 16.43 -21.33
N GLY A 144 8.25 15.66 -20.69
CA GLY A 144 8.63 14.70 -19.65
C GLY A 144 8.51 15.22 -18.21
N ASP A 145 7.97 16.42 -18.01
CA ASP A 145 7.84 17.02 -16.68
C ASP A 145 6.76 16.32 -15.84
N ILE A 146 7.12 16.03 -14.58
CA ILE A 146 6.24 15.41 -13.58
C ILE A 146 5.90 16.43 -12.50
N ASN A 147 4.60 16.63 -12.27
CA ASN A 147 4.08 17.54 -11.26
C ASN A 147 3.24 16.77 -10.23
N ILE A 148 3.32 17.14 -8.96
CA ILE A 148 2.51 16.55 -7.88
C ILE A 148 1.73 17.66 -7.20
N SER A 149 0.42 17.45 -7.07
CA SER A 149 -0.50 18.33 -6.36
C SER A 149 -1.24 17.57 -5.26
N ASN A 150 -1.58 18.27 -4.18
CA ASN A 150 -2.39 17.69 -3.09
C ASN A 150 -3.87 17.66 -3.47
N GLY A 151 -4.58 16.65 -2.94
CA GLY A 151 -5.98 16.40 -3.22
C GLY A 151 -6.22 15.62 -4.51
N LEU A 152 -7.49 15.26 -4.71
CA LEU A 152 -7.94 14.63 -5.94
C LEU A 152 -8.27 15.74 -6.94
N SER A 153 -7.35 16.00 -7.87
CA SER A 153 -7.65 16.87 -9.00
C SER A 153 -8.67 16.14 -9.87
N GLY A 154 -9.80 16.79 -10.17
CA GLY A 154 -10.77 16.26 -11.12
C GLY A 154 -10.03 15.91 -12.39
N GLY A 155 -10.17 14.66 -12.85
CA GLY A 155 -9.42 14.05 -13.96
C GLY A 155 -9.49 14.88 -15.24
N GLY A 156 -8.73 15.95 -15.25
CA GLY A 156 -8.63 16.90 -16.32
C GLY A 156 -7.73 16.27 -17.36
N ASN A 157 -8.31 15.40 -18.20
CA ASN A 157 -7.87 15.34 -19.59
C ASN A 157 -8.27 16.65 -20.28
N GLY A 158 -7.89 17.79 -19.69
CA GLY A 158 -8.15 19.14 -20.15
C GLY A 158 -7.19 19.42 -21.29
N SER A 159 -7.47 18.85 -22.46
CA SER A 159 -6.83 19.08 -23.75
C SER A 159 -5.30 18.85 -23.89
N LYS A 160 -4.48 18.73 -22.83
CA LYS A 160 -2.99 18.74 -22.96
C LYS A 160 -2.15 17.99 -21.89
N SER A 161 -2.73 17.17 -21.01
CA SER A 161 -1.96 16.50 -19.95
C SER A 161 -2.59 15.19 -19.46
N PHE A 162 -1.76 14.25 -19.02
CA PHE A 162 -2.19 13.01 -18.35
C PHE A 162 -2.04 13.16 -16.83
N SER A 163 -2.90 12.50 -16.05
CA SER A 163 -2.78 12.47 -14.59
C SER A 163 -3.23 11.13 -14.00
N GLU A 164 -2.61 10.74 -12.90
CA GLU A 164 -2.97 9.58 -12.06
C GLU A 164 -3.05 10.02 -10.59
N THR A 165 -3.91 9.38 -9.80
CA THR A 165 -4.16 9.78 -8.40
C THR A 165 -3.78 8.68 -7.43
N ILE A 166 -3.46 9.09 -6.20
CA ILE A 166 -3.38 8.20 -5.04
C ILE A 166 -4.38 8.65 -3.98
N ASN A 167 -5.04 7.68 -3.36
CA ASN A 167 -6.01 7.90 -2.30
C ASN A 167 -6.02 6.72 -1.33
N TYR A 168 -5.44 6.89 -0.13
CA TYR A 168 -5.47 5.84 0.88
C TYR A 168 -5.66 6.39 2.28
N LYS A 169 -6.31 5.60 3.14
CA LYS A 169 -6.46 5.90 4.56
C LYS A 169 -5.34 5.24 5.36
N GLN A 170 -4.84 5.96 6.35
CA GLN A 170 -3.78 5.52 7.25
C GLN A 170 -3.96 6.10 8.67
N GLU A 171 -5.20 6.24 9.13
CA GLU A 171 -5.49 6.73 10.49
C GLU A 171 -4.66 5.98 11.54
N SER A 172 -4.02 6.74 12.45
CA SER A 172 -3.04 6.27 13.45
C SER A 172 -1.71 5.71 12.92
N TYR A 173 -1.48 5.74 11.60
CA TYR A 173 -0.24 5.31 10.94
C TYR A 173 0.46 6.50 10.28
N ARG A 174 1.71 6.29 9.86
CA ARG A 174 2.53 7.29 9.18
C ARG A 174 3.24 6.67 7.99
N THR A 175 3.14 7.32 6.85
CA THR A 175 3.89 7.00 5.64
C THR A 175 5.26 7.68 5.68
N SER A 176 6.31 6.94 5.37
CA SER A 176 7.68 7.44 5.16
C SER A 176 8.34 6.70 3.99
N LEU A 177 9.36 7.29 3.38
CA LEU A 177 10.13 6.60 2.35
C LEU A 177 11.07 5.55 2.96
N ASP A 178 11.17 4.40 2.29
CA ASP A 178 12.22 3.41 2.57
C ASP A 178 13.58 4.06 2.32
N LYS A 179 14.50 3.93 3.28
CA LYS A 179 15.88 4.47 3.20
C LYS A 179 16.68 3.92 2.02
N ARG A 180 16.25 2.81 1.42
CA ARG A 180 16.87 2.21 0.22
C ARG A 180 16.38 2.82 -1.09
N THR A 181 15.52 3.84 -1.03
CA THR A 181 15.06 4.55 -2.21
C THR A 181 16.23 5.21 -2.94
N ASN A 182 16.33 4.96 -4.23
CA ASN A 182 17.38 5.47 -5.12
C ASN A 182 16.88 5.45 -6.59
N PHE A 183 17.79 5.63 -7.55
CA PHE A 183 17.48 5.66 -8.98
C PHE A 183 16.95 4.34 -9.57
N LYS A 184 17.00 3.21 -8.84
CA LYS A 184 16.48 1.90 -9.26
C LYS A 184 15.36 1.35 -8.38
N LYS A 185 15.22 1.86 -7.16
CA LYS A 185 14.24 1.38 -6.18
C LYS A 185 13.51 2.55 -5.54
N ILE A 186 12.20 2.42 -5.40
CA ILE A 186 11.38 3.25 -4.53
C ILE A 186 10.66 2.34 -3.55
N GLY A 187 10.54 2.77 -2.29
CA GLY A 187 9.76 2.06 -1.29
C GLY A 187 9.10 3.00 -0.30
N TRP A 188 7.98 2.56 0.25
CA TRP A 188 7.21 3.26 1.27
C TRP A 188 6.94 2.35 2.45
N ASP A 189 7.13 2.90 3.63
CA ASP A 189 6.82 2.30 4.92
C ASP A 189 5.61 3.02 5.53
N VAL A 190 4.54 2.28 5.81
CA VAL A 190 3.33 2.78 6.50
C VAL A 190 3.28 2.11 7.87
N GLU A 191 3.67 2.83 8.91
CA GLU A 191 3.95 2.28 10.24
C GLU A 191 3.03 2.87 11.31
N ALA A 192 2.61 2.05 12.28
CA ALA A 192 1.83 2.48 13.42
C ALA A 192 2.54 3.61 14.18
N HIS A 193 1.83 4.72 14.44
CA HIS A 193 2.44 5.96 14.89
C HIS A 193 1.74 6.57 16.11
N LYS A 194 0.43 6.84 16.02
CA LYS A 194 -0.34 7.53 17.06
C LYS A 194 -1.67 6.82 17.31
N ILE A 195 -1.67 5.81 18.18
CA ILE A 195 -2.82 4.96 18.49
C ILE A 195 -3.45 5.39 19.81
N MET A 196 -4.75 5.69 19.81
CA MET A 196 -5.50 6.02 21.02
C MET A 196 -6.14 4.76 21.61
N ASN A 197 -6.15 4.66 22.94
CA ASN A 197 -6.83 3.60 23.69
C ASN A 197 -7.82 4.25 24.68
N ASN A 198 -9.12 4.26 24.35
CA ASN A 198 -10.20 4.82 25.19
C ASN A 198 -9.89 6.23 25.76
N GLY A 199 -9.31 7.11 24.94
CA GLY A 199 -8.93 8.48 25.34
C GLY A 199 -7.52 8.63 25.90
N TRP A 200 -6.80 7.54 26.15
CA TRP A 200 -5.38 7.54 26.54
C TRP A 200 -4.47 7.39 25.31
N GLY A 201 -3.26 7.94 25.39
CA GLY A 201 -2.26 7.92 24.32
C GLY A 201 -1.83 9.32 23.88
N PRO A 202 -1.27 9.47 22.67
CA PRO A 202 -1.07 8.41 21.68
C PRO A 202 0.00 7.40 22.11
N TYR A 203 -0.30 6.12 21.89
CA TYR A 203 0.64 5.02 22.02
C TYR A 203 1.23 4.64 20.65
N GLY A 204 2.32 3.88 20.68
CA GLY A 204 2.95 3.27 19.51
C GLY A 204 3.63 1.96 19.86
N ARG A 205 4.36 1.42 18.88
CA ARG A 205 5.05 0.12 18.96
C ARG A 205 6.02 0.01 20.15
N ASP A 206 6.61 1.14 20.53
CA ASP A 206 7.66 1.25 21.56
C ASP A 206 7.21 2.06 22.79
N SER A 207 5.91 2.30 22.97
CA SER A 207 5.43 2.97 24.19
C SER A 207 5.82 2.19 25.45
N TYR A 208 6.21 2.92 26.49
CA TYR A 208 6.75 2.34 27.71
C TYR A 208 6.19 3.03 28.95
N HIS A 209 5.84 2.22 29.94
CA HIS A 209 5.55 2.62 31.31
C HIS A 209 6.22 1.64 32.26
N SER A 210 6.90 2.14 33.30
CA SER A 210 7.66 1.30 34.24
C SER A 210 6.79 0.27 34.97
N THR A 211 5.58 0.65 35.37
CA THR A 211 4.60 -0.24 36.02
C THR A 211 3.78 -1.09 35.04
N TYR A 212 3.18 -0.47 34.01
CA TYR A 212 2.15 -1.12 33.18
C TYR A 212 2.65 -1.59 31.80
N GLY A 213 3.92 -1.35 31.47
CA GLY A 213 4.52 -1.70 30.19
C GLY A 213 3.96 -0.88 29.03
N ASN A 214 3.75 -1.50 27.88
CA ASN A 214 3.09 -0.90 26.72
C ASN A 214 1.59 -1.13 26.80
N GLU A 215 0.80 -0.06 26.99
CA GLU A 215 -0.65 -0.14 27.22
C GLU A 215 -1.50 0.09 25.96
N MET A 216 -0.87 0.12 24.78
CA MET A 216 -1.50 0.49 23.50
C MET A 216 -2.82 -0.22 23.22
N PHE A 217 -2.94 -1.50 23.59
CA PHE A 217 -4.16 -2.28 23.41
C PHE A 217 -4.62 -2.97 24.70
N LEU A 218 -4.18 -2.51 25.88
CA LEU A 218 -4.62 -3.08 27.15
C LEU A 218 -6.05 -2.63 27.46
N GLY A 219 -6.93 -3.53 27.90
CA GLY A 219 -8.32 -3.19 28.22
C GLY A 219 -8.43 -2.31 29.45
N SER A 220 -7.99 -2.82 30.60
CA SER A 220 -7.89 -2.09 31.86
C SER A 220 -6.79 -2.66 32.75
N ARG A 221 -6.14 -1.80 33.52
CA ARG A 221 -5.08 -2.15 34.50
C ARG A 221 -5.58 -3.05 35.63
N GLN A 222 -6.88 -3.03 35.92
CA GLN A 222 -7.52 -3.73 37.05
C GLN A 222 -8.75 -4.54 36.61
N SER A 223 -8.78 -4.99 35.36
CA SER A 223 -9.90 -5.80 34.87
C SER A 223 -10.03 -7.11 35.64
N ASN A 224 -11.26 -7.48 35.98
CA ASN A 224 -11.61 -8.79 36.56
C ASN A 224 -11.85 -9.87 35.47
N LEU A 225 -11.63 -9.54 34.19
CA LEU A 225 -11.80 -10.47 33.08
C LEU A 225 -10.55 -11.34 32.87
N ASN A 226 -10.73 -12.45 32.15
CA ASN A 226 -9.63 -13.25 31.63
C ASN A 226 -8.68 -12.42 30.75
N ALA A 227 -7.40 -12.80 30.70
CA ALA A 227 -6.38 -12.15 29.87
C ALA A 227 -6.83 -11.99 28.41
N GLY A 228 -7.41 -13.03 27.82
CA GLY A 228 -7.90 -13.00 26.43
C GLY A 228 -9.07 -12.06 26.16
N GLN A 229 -9.69 -11.53 27.21
CA GLN A 229 -10.80 -10.57 27.15
C GLN A 229 -10.38 -9.17 27.62
N ASN A 230 -9.16 -9.00 28.14
CA ASN A 230 -8.66 -7.74 28.67
C ASN A 230 -7.78 -6.97 27.67
N PHE A 231 -8.27 -6.85 26.44
CA PHE A 231 -7.68 -6.02 25.40
C PHE A 231 -8.66 -4.94 24.96
N LEU A 232 -8.15 -3.90 24.30
CA LEU A 232 -8.99 -2.93 23.61
C LEU A 232 -9.90 -3.66 22.60
N GLU A 233 -11.18 -3.32 22.59
CA GLU A 233 -12.15 -3.95 21.70
C GLU A 233 -11.76 -3.78 20.23
N TYR A 234 -11.91 -4.84 19.44
CA TYR A 234 -11.51 -4.90 18.02
C TYR A 234 -11.95 -3.70 17.18
N HIS A 235 -13.18 -3.21 17.39
CA HIS A 235 -13.75 -2.11 16.61
C HIS A 235 -13.18 -0.73 16.98
N LYS A 236 -12.49 -0.63 18.13
CA LYS A 236 -11.78 0.59 18.57
C LYS A 236 -10.30 0.59 18.15
N MET A 237 -9.77 -0.55 17.71
CA MET A 237 -8.43 -0.61 17.14
C MET A 237 -8.41 0.02 15.73
N PRO A 238 -7.30 0.67 15.32
CA PRO A 238 -7.17 1.21 13.97
C PRO A 238 -7.41 0.13 12.90
N VAL A 239 -8.04 0.51 11.79
CA VAL A 239 -8.35 -0.42 10.69
C VAL A 239 -7.08 -1.10 10.16
N LEU A 240 -5.97 -0.38 10.08
CA LEU A 240 -4.68 -0.91 9.64
C LEU A 240 -4.07 -1.89 10.66
N SER A 241 -4.43 -1.84 11.94
CA SER A 241 -3.90 -2.76 12.96
C SER A 241 -4.59 -4.12 12.90
N ARG A 242 -5.90 -4.15 12.62
CA ARG A 242 -6.74 -5.35 12.76
C ARG A 242 -7.51 -5.80 11.51
N GLY A 243 -7.46 -4.98 10.46
CA GLY A 243 -8.25 -5.12 9.25
C GLY A 243 -7.31 -5.23 8.06
N ASN A 244 -7.38 -4.27 7.14
CA ASN A 244 -6.56 -4.25 5.94
C ASN A 244 -5.96 -2.87 5.69
N PHE A 245 -4.81 -2.84 5.04
CA PHE A 245 -4.31 -1.66 4.35
C PHE A 245 -4.63 -1.76 2.85
N ASN A 246 -5.15 -0.69 2.26
CA ASN A 246 -5.38 -0.60 0.82
C ASN A 246 -4.38 0.41 0.26
N PRO A 247 -3.18 -0.02 -0.16
CA PRO A 247 -2.15 0.89 -0.67
C PRO A 247 -2.63 1.59 -1.95
N GLU A 248 -2.19 2.83 -2.14
CA GLU A 248 -2.17 3.49 -3.44
C GLU A 248 -0.88 4.32 -3.53
N PHE A 249 0.11 3.82 -4.28
CA PHE A 249 1.40 4.47 -4.47
C PHE A 249 1.73 4.59 -5.95
N ILE A 250 2.51 5.60 -6.33
CA ILE A 250 2.96 5.78 -7.72
C ILE A 250 4.49 5.82 -7.76
N GLY A 251 5.08 4.98 -8.62
CA GLY A 251 6.45 5.12 -9.06
C GLY A 251 6.50 5.60 -10.50
N VAL A 252 7.32 6.61 -10.81
CA VAL A 252 7.53 7.10 -12.16
C VAL A 252 8.93 6.70 -12.64
N LEU A 253 8.97 5.94 -13.73
CA LEU A 253 10.21 5.47 -14.34
C LEU A 253 10.38 6.06 -15.73
N SER A 254 11.62 6.35 -16.13
CA SER A 254 11.95 6.78 -17.49
C SER A 254 12.92 5.80 -18.15
N ARG A 255 12.77 5.60 -19.47
CA ARG A 255 13.69 4.80 -20.29
C ARG A 255 14.07 5.54 -21.56
N LYS A 256 15.37 5.66 -21.87
CA LYS A 256 15.83 6.15 -23.19
C LYS A 256 15.28 5.29 -24.33
N GLN A 257 14.69 5.92 -25.34
CA GLN A 257 14.00 5.20 -26.43
C GLN A 257 14.94 4.32 -27.27
N ASN A 258 16.21 4.72 -27.40
CA ASN A 258 17.25 4.00 -28.13
C ASN A 258 17.94 2.89 -27.32
N ALA A 259 17.54 2.66 -26.05
CA ALA A 259 18.11 1.62 -25.21
C ALA A 259 17.43 0.25 -25.45
N ALA A 260 17.88 -0.76 -24.69
CA ALA A 260 17.26 -2.09 -24.71
C ALA A 260 15.74 -2.01 -24.51
N LYS A 261 15.02 -2.79 -25.31
CA LYS A 261 13.55 -2.74 -25.45
C LYS A 261 12.80 -3.30 -24.25
N LYS A 262 13.46 -4.12 -23.45
CA LYS A 262 12.87 -4.81 -22.30
C LYS A 262 13.57 -4.44 -21.00
N SER A 263 12.84 -4.54 -19.90
CA SER A 263 13.36 -4.46 -18.53
C SER A 263 12.56 -5.34 -17.59
N LYS A 264 12.97 -5.45 -16.33
CA LYS A 264 12.19 -6.11 -15.29
C LYS A 264 11.73 -5.10 -14.25
N ILE A 265 10.47 -5.20 -13.84
CA ILE A 265 9.92 -4.46 -12.72
C ILE A 265 9.47 -5.46 -11.66
N THR A 266 10.00 -5.30 -10.46
CA THR A 266 9.62 -6.11 -9.29
C THR A 266 8.78 -5.26 -8.37
N VAL A 267 7.60 -5.75 -7.99
CA VAL A 267 6.70 -5.10 -7.02
C VAL A 267 6.51 -5.99 -5.81
N THR A 268 6.85 -5.48 -4.63
CA THR A 268 6.76 -6.22 -3.37
C THR A 268 5.81 -5.54 -2.40
N TYR A 269 4.81 -6.30 -1.93
CA TYR A 269 3.92 -5.93 -0.82
C TYR A 269 4.27 -6.78 0.39
N GLN A 270 4.40 -6.15 1.55
CA GLN A 270 4.74 -6.81 2.80
C GLN A 270 3.96 -6.22 3.96
N ARG A 271 3.59 -7.07 4.92
CA ARG A 271 3.24 -6.67 6.28
C ARG A 271 4.29 -7.17 7.27
N GLU A 272 4.54 -6.37 8.28
CA GLU A 272 5.25 -6.70 9.51
C GLU A 272 4.19 -6.78 10.62
N MET A 273 4.24 -7.87 11.38
CA MET A 273 3.29 -8.15 12.44
C MET A 273 4.02 -8.11 13.78
N ASP A 274 3.51 -7.31 14.69
CA ASP A 274 3.95 -7.29 16.07
C ASP A 274 3.07 -8.23 16.89
N ARG A 275 3.63 -8.77 17.98
CA ARG A 275 2.89 -9.54 18.98
C ARG A 275 2.62 -8.66 20.18
N TYR A 276 1.36 -8.34 20.42
CA TYR A 276 0.94 -7.65 21.64
C TYR A 276 0.52 -8.69 22.69
N THR A 277 0.93 -8.50 23.94
CA THR A 277 0.61 -9.41 25.06
C THR A 277 0.08 -8.65 26.26
N ASN A 278 -0.68 -9.34 27.11
CA ASN A 278 -0.97 -8.90 28.47
C ASN A 278 -0.64 -10.00 29.49
N PHE A 279 -0.40 -9.60 30.74
CA PHE A 279 -0.11 -10.51 31.84
C PHE A 279 -0.63 -9.94 33.16
N TRP A 280 -1.24 -10.79 33.98
CA TRP A 280 -1.67 -10.47 35.34
C TRP A 280 -0.59 -10.88 36.36
N ASN A 281 0.00 -9.91 37.04
CA ASN A 281 1.07 -10.13 38.01
C ASN A 281 0.58 -10.33 39.46
N GLN A 282 -0.68 -10.73 39.64
CA GLN A 282 -1.37 -10.86 40.93
C GLN A 282 -1.75 -9.52 41.61
N LEU A 283 -1.37 -8.37 41.03
CA LEU A 283 -1.74 -7.02 41.53
C LEU A 283 -2.40 -6.14 40.46
N HIS A 284 -1.90 -6.16 39.24
CA HIS A 284 -2.41 -5.40 38.11
C HIS A 284 -2.03 -6.06 36.78
N TRP A 285 -2.66 -5.61 35.69
CA TRP A 285 -2.28 -6.01 34.34
C TRP A 285 -1.07 -5.23 33.84
N ILE A 286 -0.27 -5.89 33.00
CA ILE A 286 0.88 -5.33 32.29
C ILE A 286 0.73 -5.67 30.81
N GLY A 287 0.89 -4.69 29.93
CA GLY A 287 0.92 -4.90 28.48
C GLY A 287 2.34 -4.88 27.92
N ASN A 288 2.62 -5.62 26.86
CA ASN A 288 3.89 -5.55 26.13
C ASN A 288 3.65 -5.65 24.63
N ASN A 289 4.53 -5.03 23.84
CA ASN A 289 4.54 -5.17 22.38
C ASN A 289 5.92 -5.66 21.93
N TYR A 290 5.95 -6.77 21.19
CA TYR A 290 7.16 -7.34 20.61
C TYR A 290 7.13 -7.12 19.09
N LYS A 291 8.15 -6.42 18.60
CA LYS A 291 8.20 -5.96 17.21
C LYS A 291 8.67 -7.04 16.26
N ASP A 292 8.11 -7.07 15.06
CA ASP A 292 8.59 -7.89 13.95
C ASP A 292 8.67 -9.40 14.24
N GLU A 293 7.66 -9.92 14.93
CA GLU A 293 7.59 -11.33 15.30
C GLU A 293 7.17 -12.22 14.12
N ASN A 294 6.49 -11.64 13.11
CA ASN A 294 6.21 -12.32 11.84
C ASN A 294 6.17 -11.32 10.67
N ARG A 295 6.49 -11.81 9.47
CA ARG A 295 6.36 -11.08 8.20
C ARG A 295 5.74 -11.96 7.15
N ALA A 296 4.82 -11.38 6.38
CA ALA A 296 4.29 -11.99 5.16
C ALA A 296 4.54 -11.08 3.97
N THR A 297 5.02 -11.67 2.88
CA THR A 297 5.46 -10.95 1.68
C THR A 297 4.88 -11.61 0.44
N HIS A 298 4.36 -10.79 -0.47
CA HIS A 298 4.01 -11.17 -1.84
C HIS A 298 4.79 -10.29 -2.81
N THR A 299 5.52 -10.92 -3.73
CA THR A 299 6.36 -10.26 -4.73
C THR A 299 5.99 -10.77 -6.11
N SER A 300 5.77 -9.86 -7.06
CA SER A 300 5.56 -10.16 -8.47
C SER A 300 6.67 -9.54 -9.31
N ILE A 301 7.10 -10.25 -10.35
CA ILE A 301 8.15 -9.81 -11.27
C ILE A 301 7.57 -9.74 -12.67
N TYR A 302 7.59 -8.57 -13.29
CA TYR A 302 7.09 -8.34 -14.63
C TYR A 302 8.23 -8.07 -15.62
N GLU A 303 8.20 -8.72 -16.78
CA GLU A 303 8.90 -8.24 -17.96
C GLU A 303 8.10 -7.08 -18.54
N VAL A 304 8.77 -5.95 -18.78
CA VAL A 304 8.19 -4.79 -19.45
C VAL A 304 8.76 -4.72 -20.85
N ASP A 305 7.89 -4.72 -21.86
CA ASP A 305 8.24 -4.42 -23.25
C ASP A 305 7.85 -2.97 -23.54
N TRP A 306 8.87 -2.11 -23.64
CA TRP A 306 8.69 -0.67 -23.79
C TRP A 306 8.31 -0.27 -25.23
N GLU A 307 8.59 -1.12 -26.22
CA GLU A 307 8.22 -0.83 -27.62
C GLU A 307 6.75 -1.17 -27.87
N ASN A 308 6.29 -2.28 -27.31
CA ASN A 308 4.90 -2.74 -27.43
C ASN A 308 3.98 -2.20 -26.32
N HIS A 309 4.53 -1.58 -25.27
CA HIS A 309 3.82 -1.06 -24.10
C HIS A 309 3.02 -2.15 -23.37
N THR A 310 3.58 -3.36 -23.33
CA THR A 310 2.98 -4.54 -22.69
C THR A 310 3.79 -4.99 -21.49
N VAL A 311 3.13 -5.75 -20.62
CA VAL A 311 3.78 -6.40 -19.49
C VAL A 311 3.45 -7.88 -19.48
N LYS A 312 4.40 -8.69 -19.03
CA LYS A 312 4.23 -10.13 -18.83
C LYS A 312 4.70 -10.51 -17.44
N LEU A 313 3.87 -11.19 -16.68
CA LEU A 313 4.29 -11.77 -15.40
C LEU A 313 5.32 -12.87 -15.66
N ILE A 314 6.51 -12.74 -15.08
CA ILE A 314 7.59 -13.73 -15.15
C ILE A 314 7.46 -14.73 -14.00
N ASP A 315 7.31 -14.22 -12.78
CA ASP A 315 7.30 -15.02 -11.56
C ASP A 315 6.54 -14.31 -10.43
N THR A 316 6.06 -15.08 -9.46
CA THR A 316 5.48 -14.62 -8.21
C THR A 316 6.00 -15.43 -7.04
N GLN A 317 6.30 -14.77 -5.93
CA GLN A 317 6.80 -15.39 -4.71
C GLN A 317 5.96 -14.93 -3.52
N SER A 318 5.47 -15.90 -2.74
CA SER A 318 4.70 -15.63 -1.53
C SER A 318 5.34 -16.38 -0.36
N LYS A 319 5.69 -15.65 0.70
CA LYS A 319 6.38 -16.22 1.87
C LYS A 319 5.84 -15.64 3.18
N GLU A 320 5.87 -16.46 4.21
CA GLU A 320 5.56 -16.07 5.59
C GLU A 320 6.51 -16.83 6.51
N LYS A 321 7.21 -16.11 7.39
CA LYS A 321 8.29 -16.71 8.19
C LYS A 321 7.76 -17.54 9.36
N ASN A 322 6.71 -17.07 10.02
CA ASN A 322 6.17 -17.68 11.24
C ASN A 322 4.63 -17.70 11.20
N PRO A 323 4.01 -18.51 10.30
CA PRO A 323 2.56 -18.56 10.15
C PRO A 323 1.89 -19.18 11.38
N MET A 324 1.28 -18.31 12.19
CA MET A 324 0.55 -18.51 13.46
C MET A 324 1.13 -19.42 14.55
N SER A 325 1.08 -18.84 15.75
CA SER A 325 0.90 -19.46 17.07
C SER A 325 -0.57 -19.50 17.45
#